data_AF-W7SYL8-F1
#
_entry.id   AF-W7SYL8-F1
#
_cell.length_a   1.000
_cell.length_b   1.000
_cell.length_c   1.000
_cell.angle_alpha   90.00
_cell.angle_beta   90.00
_cell.angle_gamma   90.00
#
_symmetry.space_group_name_H-M   'P 1'
#
loop_
_entity.id
_entity.type
_entity.pdbx_description
1 polymer ?
#
loop_
_entity_poly.entity_id
_entity_poly.type
_entity_poly.pdbx_seq_one_letter_code
_entity_poly.pdbx_strand_id
1 'polypeptide(L)'
;MDFPRTPTERGTRCRQQISWHSGERTSRRRTTRRARSTPAASTPSRNWPTASRRTPCTAVGRPAPGRAPDSAAEPAMTEAGDFDDCLGCLVGPALDDLETGLRGVVGLTPAEAGALHEGAAAALLETVRRKVTRTLVLELNAARVTGRLTGADPAQRWAEFLALAARREYWDSLTEHYPTLLARVDVIVANRCAAALELATRFAADRDPALGELLAVTSGPATATVTAVRWRSCAAPTETPCTSRVRWRSIGPCRRCWPR
;
A
#
# COMPACT_ATOMS: atom_id res chain seq x y z
N MET A 1 45.43 20.40 -42.59
CA MET A 1 46.54 20.52 -41.63
C MET A 1 46.08 21.51 -40.57
N ASP A 2 45.21 21.08 -39.66
CA ASP A 2 45.53 20.38 -38.39
C ASP A 2 45.65 21.39 -37.24
N PHE A 3 44.51 21.60 -36.58
CA PHE A 3 44.39 22.24 -35.28
C PHE A 3 44.33 21.15 -34.21
N PRO A 4 45.21 21.12 -33.20
CA PRO A 4 45.00 20.27 -32.05
C PRO A 4 44.27 21.02 -30.92
N ARG A 5 43.44 20.22 -30.27
CA ARG A 5 42.37 20.51 -29.32
C ARG A 5 42.87 20.80 -27.91
N THR A 6 42.03 21.49 -27.14
CA THR A 6 42.10 21.70 -25.69
C THR A 6 41.96 20.41 -24.87
N PRO A 7 42.45 20.40 -23.61
CA PRO A 7 42.39 19.23 -22.74
C PRO A 7 41.01 19.03 -22.10
N THR A 8 40.59 17.77 -22.04
CA THR A 8 39.34 17.31 -21.42
C THR A 8 39.55 17.07 -19.93
N GLU A 9 38.75 17.72 -19.09
CA GLU A 9 38.64 17.47 -17.65
C GLU A 9 38.12 16.04 -17.40
N ARG A 10 38.91 15.23 -16.69
CA ARG A 10 38.52 13.95 -16.15
C ARG A 10 37.85 14.17 -14.80
N GLY A 11 36.52 14.23 -14.82
CA GLY A 11 35.68 14.17 -13.62
C GLY A 11 35.65 12.76 -13.03
N THR A 12 36.22 12.61 -11.85
CA THR A 12 36.14 11.45 -10.96
C THR A 12 34.69 11.25 -10.51
N ARG A 13 33.97 10.25 -11.05
CA ARG A 13 32.70 9.80 -10.44
C ARG A 13 32.94 8.55 -9.60
N CYS A 14 32.63 8.75 -8.32
CA CYS A 14 32.69 7.79 -7.25
C CYS A 14 31.72 6.63 -7.50
N ARG A 15 32.25 5.43 -7.30
CA ARG A 15 31.63 4.13 -7.37
C ARG A 15 30.77 3.91 -6.11
N GLN A 16 29.44 3.80 -6.22
CA GLN A 16 28.64 3.10 -5.21
C GLN A 16 27.89 1.95 -5.89
N GLN A 17 28.52 0.79 -5.75
CA GLN A 17 28.06 -0.51 -6.18
C GLN A 17 27.35 -1.12 -4.96
N ILE A 18 26.01 -1.09 -4.95
CA ILE A 18 25.21 -1.79 -3.95
C ILE A 18 25.18 -3.27 -4.37
N SER A 19 26.13 -4.05 -3.87
CA SER A 19 26.16 -5.51 -4.02
C SER A 19 25.16 -6.14 -3.06
N TRP A 20 24.14 -6.79 -3.59
CA TRP A 20 23.27 -7.70 -2.84
C TRP A 20 24.01 -9.02 -2.61
N HIS A 21 24.59 -9.21 -1.43
CA HIS A 21 25.08 -10.53 -1.00
C HIS A 21 23.91 -11.35 -0.45
N SER A 22 23.41 -12.28 -1.26
CA SER A 22 22.59 -13.42 -0.83
C SER A 22 23.43 -14.36 0.03
N GLY A 23 23.46 -14.10 1.33
CA GLY A 23 24.09 -14.98 2.31
C GLY A 23 23.23 -16.22 2.57
N GLU A 24 23.63 -17.34 1.98
CA GLU A 24 23.20 -18.69 2.35
C GLU A 24 23.49 -18.95 3.84
N ARG A 25 22.44 -19.11 4.66
CA ARG A 25 22.56 -19.64 6.03
C ARG A 25 21.92 -21.00 6.11
N THR A 26 22.76 -22.02 5.97
CA THR A 26 22.48 -23.40 6.36
C THR A 26 22.40 -23.49 7.89
N SER A 27 21.18 -23.44 8.45
CA SER A 27 20.95 -23.65 9.88
C SER A 27 20.80 -25.15 10.20
N ARG A 28 21.84 -25.74 10.78
CA ARG A 28 21.75 -27.03 11.50
C ARG A 28 20.95 -26.81 12.79
N ARG A 29 19.73 -27.35 12.84
CA ARG A 29 18.93 -27.42 14.08
C ARG A 29 19.49 -28.51 14.99
N ARG A 30 20.17 -28.11 16.07
CA ARG A 30 20.39 -28.96 17.26
C ARG A 30 19.27 -28.65 18.26
N THR A 31 18.42 -29.64 18.50
CA THR A 31 17.37 -29.66 19.51
C THR A 31 17.98 -29.98 20.88
N THR A 32 17.97 -29.02 21.81
CA THR A 32 18.12 -29.31 23.24
C THR A 32 16.94 -28.73 23.99
N ARG A 33 16.00 -29.62 24.29
CA ARG A 33 14.85 -29.46 25.18
C ARG A 33 15.38 -29.30 26.61
N ARG A 34 15.29 -28.11 27.19
CA ARG A 34 15.52 -27.90 28.62
C ARG A 34 14.24 -27.35 29.25
N ALA A 35 13.59 -28.20 30.03
CA ALA A 35 12.48 -27.85 30.88
C ALA A 35 12.93 -26.78 31.89
N ARG A 36 12.17 -25.69 31.98
CA ARG A 36 12.15 -24.81 33.15
C ARG A 36 10.72 -24.61 33.57
N SER A 37 10.46 -25.05 34.78
CA SER A 37 9.30 -24.76 35.60
C SER A 37 9.27 -23.27 35.91
N THR A 38 8.12 -22.63 35.73
CA THR A 38 7.87 -21.25 36.15
C THR A 38 6.76 -21.25 37.21
N PRO A 39 6.93 -20.55 38.34
CA PRO A 39 5.98 -20.55 39.45
C PRO A 39 4.76 -19.64 39.16
N ALA A 40 3.68 -19.95 39.88
CA ALA A 40 2.40 -19.25 39.83
C ALA A 40 2.53 -17.76 40.14
N ALA A 41 2.05 -16.92 39.22
CA ALA A 41 1.88 -15.49 39.42
C ALA A 41 0.40 -15.18 39.68
N SER A 42 0.17 -14.58 40.83
CA SER A 42 -1.11 -14.12 41.36
C SER A 42 -1.76 -13.06 40.47
N THR A 43 -3.00 -13.29 40.06
CA THR A 43 -3.81 -12.35 39.27
C THR A 43 -4.40 -11.25 40.15
N PRO A 44 -4.14 -9.95 39.92
CA PRO A 44 -4.95 -8.90 40.50
C PRO A 44 -6.28 -8.76 39.72
N SER A 45 -7.36 -9.01 40.44
CA SER A 45 -8.76 -8.82 40.05
C SER A 45 -9.02 -7.38 39.58
N ARG A 46 -9.22 -7.18 38.27
CA ARG A 46 -9.85 -5.96 37.73
C ARG A 46 -11.37 -6.12 37.78
N ASN A 47 -11.93 -5.55 38.84
CA ASN A 47 -13.33 -5.26 39.06
C ASN A 47 -13.82 -4.15 38.10
N TRP A 48 -14.30 -4.54 36.92
CA TRP A 48 -15.12 -3.68 36.09
C TRP A 48 -16.54 -3.63 36.68
N PRO A 49 -17.14 -2.45 36.93
CA PRO A 49 -18.51 -2.37 37.38
C PRO A 49 -19.47 -2.79 36.26
N THR A 50 -19.99 -4.02 36.36
CA THR A 50 -21.25 -4.44 35.72
C THR A 50 -22.42 -3.76 36.42
N ALA A 51 -23.05 -2.79 35.75
CA ALA A 51 -24.49 -2.55 35.75
C ALA A 51 -24.78 -1.09 35.33
N SER A 52 -25.22 -0.90 34.08
CA SER A 52 -26.19 0.15 33.80
C SER A 52 -27.45 -0.52 33.26
N ARG A 53 -28.54 -0.24 33.97
CA ARG A 53 -29.86 -0.82 33.79
C ARG A 53 -30.42 -0.38 32.44
N ARG A 54 -31.01 -1.32 31.71
CA ARG A 54 -31.84 -1.04 30.55
C ARG A 54 -33.06 -0.21 30.99
N THR A 55 -33.10 1.04 30.60
CA THR A 55 -34.33 1.85 30.65
C THR A 55 -35.25 1.42 29.51
N PRO A 56 -36.55 1.14 29.76
CA PRO A 56 -37.49 0.83 28.70
C PRO A 56 -37.78 2.07 27.86
N CYS A 57 -37.66 1.93 26.53
CA CYS A 57 -38.04 2.96 25.57
C CYS A 57 -39.56 3.12 25.57
N THR A 58 -40.06 4.21 26.13
CA THR A 58 -41.41 4.73 25.88
C THR A 58 -41.45 5.30 24.46
N ALA A 59 -42.33 4.74 23.63
CA ALA A 59 -42.61 5.22 22.28
C ALA A 59 -43.36 6.56 22.35
N VAL A 60 -42.68 7.65 22.02
CA VAL A 60 -43.30 8.95 21.75
C VAL A 60 -43.48 9.07 20.23
N GLY A 61 -44.73 9.18 19.81
CA GLY A 61 -45.12 9.32 18.41
C GLY A 61 -44.50 10.55 17.76
N ARG A 62 -43.82 10.34 16.64
CA ARG A 62 -43.19 11.39 15.82
C ARG A 62 -44.18 11.86 14.74
N PRO A 63 -44.57 13.15 14.69
CA PRO A 63 -45.34 13.67 13.57
C PRO A 63 -44.47 13.78 12.31
N ALA A 64 -45.09 13.52 11.16
CA ALA A 64 -44.46 13.53 9.84
C ALA A 64 -43.98 14.94 9.45
N PRO A 65 -42.74 15.12 8.96
CA PRO A 65 -42.32 16.39 8.40
C PRO A 65 -42.83 16.55 6.96
N GLY A 66 -43.49 17.68 6.72
CA GLY A 66 -43.89 18.14 5.39
C GLY A 66 -42.67 18.38 4.48
N ARG A 67 -42.85 18.03 3.22
CA ARG A 67 -41.86 18.14 2.15
C ARG A 67 -41.80 19.60 1.67
N ALA A 68 -40.71 20.30 1.95
CA ALA A 68 -40.33 21.51 1.22
C ALA A 68 -39.40 21.13 0.05
N PRO A 69 -39.61 21.64 -1.16
CA PRO A 69 -38.61 21.60 -2.23
C PRO A 69 -37.67 22.83 -2.13
N ASP A 70 -36.54 22.71 -2.81
CA ASP A 70 -35.52 23.73 -3.08
C ASP A 70 -34.54 24.03 -1.93
N SER A 71 -33.49 23.21 -1.85
CA SER A 71 -32.20 23.65 -1.32
C SER A 71 -31.14 23.42 -2.39
N ALA A 72 -30.43 24.49 -2.70
CA ALA A 72 -29.29 24.54 -3.60
C ALA A 72 -28.33 23.38 -3.32
N ALA A 73 -27.64 22.93 -4.38
CA ALA A 73 -26.52 22.00 -4.29
C ALA A 73 -25.61 22.42 -3.14
N GLU A 74 -25.71 21.72 -2.01
CA GLU A 74 -24.67 21.77 -1.00
C GLU A 74 -23.39 21.41 -1.74
N PRO A 75 -22.36 22.29 -1.75
CA PRO A 75 -21.09 21.89 -2.29
C PRO A 75 -20.74 20.62 -1.53
N ALA A 76 -20.59 19.52 -2.27
CA ALA A 76 -20.07 18.29 -1.72
C ALA A 76 -18.84 18.71 -0.93
N MET A 77 -18.94 18.68 0.40
CA MET A 77 -17.78 18.71 1.26
C MET A 77 -16.98 17.52 0.77
N THR A 78 -16.00 17.78 -0.10
CA THR A 78 -14.98 16.82 -0.43
C THR A 78 -14.47 16.39 0.92
N GLU A 79 -14.78 15.14 1.27
CA GLU A 79 -14.55 14.55 2.58
C GLU A 79 -13.18 15.00 3.07
N ALA A 80 -13.10 15.48 4.33
CA ALA A 80 -11.84 15.89 4.94
C ALA A 80 -10.72 14.95 4.47
N GLY A 81 -9.77 15.50 3.69
CA GLY A 81 -8.88 14.70 2.83
C GLY A 81 -8.27 13.52 3.58
N ASP A 82 -8.23 12.34 2.96
CA ASP A 82 -7.61 11.17 3.56
C ASP A 82 -6.10 11.41 3.74
N PHE A 83 -5.47 10.63 4.62
CA PHE A 83 -4.02 10.64 4.79
C PHE A 83 -3.25 10.25 3.52
N ASP A 84 -3.92 9.73 2.48
CA ASP A 84 -3.28 9.27 1.26
C ASP A 84 -2.38 10.33 0.62
N ASP A 85 -2.78 11.61 0.65
CA ASP A 85 -2.00 12.73 0.09
C ASP A 85 -0.64 12.89 0.79
N CYS A 86 -0.56 12.61 2.11
CA CYS A 86 0.68 12.77 2.86
C CYS A 86 1.62 11.57 2.76
N LEU A 87 1.14 10.43 2.24
CA LEU A 87 1.94 9.22 2.07
C LEU A 87 2.79 9.23 0.80
N GLY A 88 2.55 10.16 -0.13
CA GLY A 88 3.27 10.25 -1.40
C GLY A 88 4.79 10.30 -1.23
N CYS A 89 5.30 11.04 -0.23
CA CYS A 89 6.74 11.13 0.05
C CYS A 89 7.39 9.81 0.53
N LEU A 90 6.58 8.85 1.03
CA LEU A 90 7.07 7.56 1.49
C LEU A 90 7.09 6.51 0.38
N VAL A 91 6.11 6.57 -0.53
CA VAL A 91 5.91 5.51 -1.54
C VAL A 91 6.31 5.93 -2.95
N GLY A 92 6.30 7.23 -3.25
CA GLY A 92 6.51 7.78 -4.60
C GLY A 92 7.77 7.27 -5.28
N PRO A 93 8.98 7.47 -4.69
CA PRO A 93 10.22 7.01 -5.30
C PRO A 93 10.23 5.52 -5.63
N ALA A 94 9.70 4.68 -4.73
CA ALA A 94 9.64 3.24 -4.95
C ALA A 94 8.60 2.82 -6.01
N LEU A 95 7.55 3.62 -6.21
CA LEU A 95 6.57 3.40 -7.28
C LEU A 95 7.13 3.84 -8.63
N ASP A 96 7.95 4.89 -8.69
CA ASP A 96 8.66 5.32 -9.91
C ASP A 96 9.69 4.26 -10.34
N ASP A 97 10.44 3.72 -9.38
CA ASP A 97 11.37 2.61 -9.60
C ASP A 97 10.64 1.35 -10.09
N LEU A 98 9.49 1.03 -9.49
CA LEU A 98 8.65 -0.09 -9.92
C LEU A 98 8.14 0.10 -11.34
N GLU A 99 7.65 1.30 -11.69
CA GLU A 99 7.18 1.60 -13.05
C GLU A 99 8.29 1.37 -14.07
N THR A 100 9.49 1.88 -13.77
CA THR A 100 10.68 1.70 -14.60
C THR A 100 11.05 0.23 -14.74
N GLY A 101 11.02 -0.53 -13.64
CA GLY A 101 11.27 -1.97 -13.64
C GLY A 101 10.26 -2.74 -14.49
N LEU A 102 8.96 -2.42 -14.39
CA LEU A 102 7.89 -3.07 -15.14
C LEU A 102 8.01 -2.83 -16.65
N ARG A 103 8.37 -1.61 -17.08
CA ARG A 103 8.64 -1.31 -18.49
C ARG A 103 9.82 -2.11 -19.07
N GLY A 104 10.75 -2.52 -18.21
CA GLY A 104 11.91 -3.33 -18.59
C GLY A 104 11.64 -4.82 -18.72
N VAL A 105 10.45 -5.31 -18.34
CA VAL A 105 10.12 -6.74 -18.41
C VAL A 105 9.81 -7.15 -19.85
N VAL A 106 10.66 -8.00 -20.42
CA VAL A 106 10.47 -8.58 -21.75
C VAL A 106 9.20 -9.45 -21.78
N GLY A 107 8.37 -9.29 -22.80
CA GLY A 107 7.11 -10.05 -22.96
C GLY A 107 5.88 -9.40 -22.32
N LEU A 108 6.06 -8.27 -21.64
CA LEU A 108 4.98 -7.47 -21.09
C LEU A 108 4.61 -6.31 -22.03
N THR A 109 3.33 -6.12 -22.30
CA THR A 109 2.86 -4.95 -23.07
C THR A 109 2.79 -3.70 -22.17
N PRO A 110 2.89 -2.47 -22.74
CA PRO A 110 2.76 -1.25 -21.95
C PRO A 110 1.46 -1.15 -21.14
N ALA A 111 0.35 -1.65 -21.70
CA ALA A 111 -0.94 -1.67 -21.01
C ALA A 111 -0.93 -2.59 -19.78
N GLU A 112 -0.26 -3.74 -19.86
CA GLU A 112 -0.14 -4.68 -18.75
C GLU A 112 0.80 -4.16 -17.67
N ALA A 113 1.92 -3.54 -18.07
CA ALA A 113 2.81 -2.84 -17.15
C ALA A 113 2.07 -1.75 -16.37
N GLY A 114 1.24 -0.95 -17.06
CA GLY A 114 0.36 0.04 -16.43
C GLY A 114 -0.63 -0.58 -15.45
N ALA A 115 -1.35 -1.64 -15.86
CA ALA A 115 -2.31 -2.32 -14.99
C ALA A 115 -1.68 -2.97 -13.74
N LEU A 116 -0.44 -3.47 -13.87
CA LEU A 116 0.33 -4.00 -12.75
C LEU A 116 0.80 -2.89 -11.81
N HIS A 117 1.29 -1.77 -12.37
CA HIS A 117 1.73 -0.60 -11.61
C HIS A 117 0.58 0.00 -10.81
N GLU A 118 -0.55 0.32 -11.46
CA GLU A 118 -1.74 0.87 -10.80
C GLU A 118 -2.25 -0.04 -9.68
N GLY A 119 -2.31 -1.34 -9.96
CA GLY A 119 -2.72 -2.34 -8.98
C GLY A 119 -1.78 -2.40 -7.78
N ALA A 120 -0.47 -2.37 -8.03
CA ALA A 120 0.56 -2.39 -6.99
C ALA A 120 0.55 -1.09 -6.16
N ALA A 121 0.41 0.07 -6.81
CA ALA A 121 0.34 1.38 -6.17
C ALA A 121 -0.85 1.47 -5.21
N ALA A 122 -2.06 1.13 -5.68
CA ALA A 122 -3.26 1.14 -4.85
C ALA A 122 -3.14 0.20 -3.64
N ALA A 123 -2.56 -0.98 -3.84
CA ALA A 123 -2.38 -1.96 -2.78
C ALA A 123 -1.30 -1.58 -1.76
N LEU A 124 -0.23 -0.93 -2.23
CA LEU A 124 0.84 -0.43 -1.39
C LEU A 124 0.33 0.73 -0.53
N LEU A 125 -0.31 1.74 -1.13
CA LEU A 125 -0.90 2.88 -0.41
C LEU A 125 -1.82 2.41 0.70
N GLU A 126 -2.77 1.53 0.38
CA GLU A 126 -3.70 0.98 1.36
C GLU A 126 -3.00 0.16 2.47
N THR A 127 -1.87 -0.50 2.15
CA THR A 127 -1.06 -1.18 3.15
C THR A 127 -0.35 -0.22 4.08
N VAL A 128 0.31 0.80 3.52
CA VAL A 128 1.03 1.82 4.29
C VAL A 128 0.05 2.62 5.14
N ARG A 129 -1.06 3.10 4.57
CA ARG A 129 -2.13 3.80 5.28
C ARG A 129 -2.53 3.06 6.54
N ARG A 130 -2.97 1.80 6.43
CA ARG A 130 -3.37 1.00 7.61
C ARG A 130 -2.27 0.83 8.66
N LYS A 131 -1.00 0.88 8.29
CA LYS A 131 0.12 0.78 9.25
C LYS A 131 0.37 2.09 9.98
N VAL A 132 0.15 3.23 9.33
CA VAL A 132 0.54 4.54 9.87
C VAL A 132 -0.64 5.38 10.38
N THR A 133 -1.88 5.10 9.97
CA THR A 133 -3.08 5.88 10.37
C THR A 133 -3.16 6.08 11.88
N ARG A 134 -2.95 5.01 12.67
CA ARG A 134 -3.01 5.14 14.13
C ARG A 134 -1.95 6.09 14.68
N THR A 135 -0.74 6.03 14.14
CA THR A 135 0.34 6.96 14.52
C THR A 135 0.00 8.39 14.11
N LEU A 136 -0.49 8.60 12.87
CA LEU A 136 -0.86 9.92 12.39
C LEU A 136 -1.97 10.57 13.22
N VAL A 137 -2.97 9.80 13.68
CA VAL A 137 -4.00 10.29 14.58
C VAL A 137 -3.43 10.69 15.95
N LEU A 138 -2.46 9.93 16.49
CA LEU A 138 -1.79 10.29 17.74
C LEU A 138 -0.97 11.57 17.59
N GLU A 139 -0.23 11.71 16.48
CA GLU A 139 0.58 12.88 16.20
C GLU A 139 -0.25 14.13 15.90
N LEU A 140 -1.40 13.99 15.22
CA LEU A 140 -2.37 15.07 15.08
C LEU A 140 -2.83 15.57 16.44
N ASN A 141 -3.20 14.66 17.34
CA ASN A 141 -3.63 15.03 18.68
C ASN A 141 -2.50 15.68 19.48
N ALA A 142 -1.27 15.15 19.39
CA ALA A 142 -0.10 15.75 20.02
C ALA A 142 0.12 17.17 19.50
N ALA A 143 0.15 17.38 18.19
CA ALA A 143 0.32 18.68 17.56
C ALA A 143 -0.76 19.69 17.99
N ARG A 144 -2.01 19.24 18.09
CA ARG A 144 -3.12 20.05 18.59
C ARG A 144 -2.95 20.45 20.05
N VAL A 145 -2.62 19.51 20.94
CA VAL A 145 -2.48 19.77 22.38
C VAL A 145 -1.25 20.63 22.69
N THR A 146 -0.18 20.49 21.91
CA THR A 146 1.04 21.31 22.06
C THR A 146 0.94 22.68 21.38
N GLY A 147 -0.18 23.01 20.75
CA GLY A 147 -0.36 24.29 20.03
C GLY A 147 0.52 24.44 18.78
N ARG A 148 0.97 23.34 18.17
CA ARG A 148 1.77 23.36 16.93
C ARG A 148 0.93 23.67 15.68
N LEU A 149 -0.38 23.50 15.76
CA LEU A 149 -1.34 23.79 14.70
C LEU A 149 -2.02 25.13 15.00
N THR A 150 -1.92 26.08 14.07
CA THR A 150 -2.34 27.49 14.22
C THR A 150 -3.69 27.80 13.59
N GLY A 151 -4.25 26.88 12.81
CA GLY A 151 -5.52 27.06 12.13
C GLY A 151 -6.65 27.50 13.06
N ALA A 152 -7.41 28.49 12.61
CA ALA A 152 -8.48 29.11 13.39
C ALA A 152 -9.63 28.13 13.67
N ASP A 153 -9.89 27.23 12.72
CA ASP A 153 -10.92 26.20 12.80
C ASP A 153 -10.32 24.78 12.66
N PRO A 154 -11.10 23.72 12.98
CA PRO A 154 -10.61 22.34 12.87
C PRO A 154 -10.19 21.92 11.44
N ALA A 155 -10.83 22.44 10.39
CA ALA A 155 -10.53 22.09 9.01
C ALA A 155 -9.19 22.68 8.57
N GLN A 156 -8.90 23.93 8.95
CA GLN A 156 -7.62 24.58 8.73
C GLN A 156 -6.49 23.83 9.46
N ARG A 157 -6.70 23.46 10.73
CA ARG A 157 -5.70 22.65 11.48
C ARG A 157 -5.46 21.28 10.85
N TRP A 158 -6.49 20.66 10.30
CA TRP A 158 -6.37 19.39 9.58
C TRP A 158 -5.53 19.56 8.31
N ALA A 159 -5.82 20.57 7.50
CA ALA A 159 -5.06 20.88 6.29
C ALA A 159 -3.58 21.22 6.62
N GLU A 160 -3.33 22.01 7.66
CA GLU A 160 -1.99 22.30 8.17
C GLU A 160 -1.25 21.00 8.56
N PHE A 161 -1.93 20.09 9.25
CA PHE A 161 -1.34 18.80 9.63
C PHE A 161 -1.02 17.93 8.41
N LEU A 162 -1.92 17.84 7.42
CA LEU A 162 -1.66 17.10 6.18
C LEU A 162 -0.47 17.67 5.41
N ALA A 163 -0.38 18.99 5.27
CA ALA A 163 0.75 19.66 4.62
C ALA A 163 2.08 19.40 5.37
N LEU A 164 2.04 19.39 6.70
CA LEU A 164 3.19 19.04 7.52
C LEU A 164 3.60 17.57 7.34
N ALA A 165 2.62 16.66 7.33
CA ALA A 165 2.85 15.22 7.20
C ALA A 165 3.26 14.78 5.78
N ALA A 166 3.01 15.60 4.76
CA ALA A 166 3.41 15.33 3.38
C ALA A 166 4.93 15.50 3.15
N ARG A 167 5.65 16.06 4.13
CA ARG A 167 7.09 16.32 4.06
C ARG A 167 7.90 15.15 4.60
N ARG A 168 9.02 14.82 3.96
CA ARG A 168 9.87 13.70 4.39
C ARG A 168 10.46 13.93 5.78
N GLU A 169 10.82 15.18 6.09
CA GLU A 169 11.44 15.56 7.35
C GLU A 169 10.53 15.30 8.55
N TYR A 170 9.20 15.39 8.36
CA TYR A 170 8.24 15.01 9.39
C TYR A 170 8.39 13.53 9.75
N TRP A 171 8.41 12.64 8.75
CA TRP A 171 8.58 11.20 8.97
C TRP A 171 9.92 10.85 9.59
N ASP A 172 10.98 11.58 9.22
CA ASP A 172 12.29 11.40 9.83
C ASP A 172 12.26 11.81 11.32
N SER A 173 11.61 12.94 11.67
CA SER A 173 11.42 13.36 13.07
C SER A 173 10.62 12.35 13.90
N LEU A 174 9.70 11.60 13.29
CA LEU A 174 8.93 10.59 14.00
C LEU A 174 9.81 9.45 14.53
N THR A 175 11.04 9.28 14.02
CA THR A 175 11.96 8.25 14.53
C THR A 175 12.41 8.50 15.97
N GLU A 176 12.33 9.74 16.47
CA GLU A 176 12.60 10.07 17.87
C GLU A 176 11.59 9.42 18.82
N HIS A 177 10.31 9.37 18.43
CA HIS A 177 9.22 8.80 19.22
C HIS A 177 8.87 7.36 18.81
N TYR A 178 9.13 7.00 17.55
CA TYR A 178 8.79 5.72 16.92
C TYR A 178 9.96 5.18 16.10
N PRO A 179 11.06 4.74 16.76
CA PRO A 179 12.34 4.45 16.10
C PRO A 179 12.31 3.33 15.06
N THR A 180 11.28 2.47 15.08
CA THR A 180 11.14 1.36 14.13
C THR A 180 10.11 1.61 13.03
N LEU A 181 9.39 2.73 13.06
CA LEU A 181 8.27 2.98 12.16
C LEU A 181 8.74 3.07 10.71
N LEU A 182 9.67 3.98 10.43
CA LEU A 182 10.11 4.26 9.06
C LEU A 182 10.82 3.05 8.45
N ALA A 183 11.75 2.44 9.20
CA ALA A 183 12.42 1.21 8.76
C ALA A 183 11.45 0.08 8.42
N ARG A 184 10.34 -0.07 9.18
CA ARG A 184 9.31 -1.07 8.86
C ARG A 184 8.49 -0.71 7.62
N VAL A 185 8.18 0.57 7.44
CA VAL A 185 7.48 1.05 6.23
C VAL A 185 8.36 0.83 5.00
N ASP A 186 9.64 1.18 5.06
CA ASP A 186 10.59 0.97 3.96
C ASP A 186 10.68 -0.51 3.56
N VAL A 187 10.78 -1.42 4.54
CA VAL A 187 10.77 -2.86 4.27
C VAL A 187 9.45 -3.33 3.63
N ILE A 188 8.30 -2.78 4.06
CA ILE A 188 7.01 -3.10 3.44
C ILE A 188 6.98 -2.62 2.00
N VAL A 189 7.38 -1.38 1.74
CA VAL A 189 7.43 -0.78 0.40
C VAL A 189 8.32 -1.61 -0.52
N ALA A 190 9.56 -1.86 -0.12
CA ALA A 190 10.52 -2.65 -0.89
C ALA A 190 9.99 -4.05 -1.22
N ASN A 191 9.44 -4.78 -0.23
CA ASN A 191 8.91 -6.12 -0.45
C ASN A 191 7.71 -6.13 -1.41
N ARG A 192 6.85 -5.10 -1.38
CA ARG A 192 5.68 -5.04 -2.26
C ARG A 192 6.06 -4.70 -3.70
N CYS A 193 6.98 -3.77 -3.90
CA CYS A 193 7.51 -3.48 -5.24
C CYS A 193 8.25 -4.70 -5.81
N ALA A 194 9.09 -5.36 -5.02
CA ALA A 194 9.79 -6.58 -5.43
C ALA A 194 8.82 -7.71 -5.83
N ALA A 195 7.78 -7.94 -5.02
CA ALA A 195 6.76 -8.96 -5.32
C ALA A 195 5.94 -8.62 -6.59
N ALA A 196 5.65 -7.34 -6.83
CA ALA A 196 4.95 -6.92 -8.05
C ALA A 196 5.81 -7.13 -9.30
N LEU A 197 7.11 -6.81 -9.23
CA LEU A 197 8.04 -7.06 -10.32
C LEU A 197 8.24 -8.55 -10.58
N GLU A 198 8.42 -9.35 -9.52
CA GLU A 198 8.53 -10.81 -9.64
C GLU A 198 7.28 -11.43 -10.27
N LEU A 199 6.09 -10.97 -9.87
CA LEU A 199 4.83 -11.39 -10.51
C LEU A 199 4.84 -11.06 -12.01
N ALA A 200 5.26 -9.86 -12.39
CA ALA A 200 5.31 -9.44 -13.79
C ALA A 200 6.28 -10.29 -14.61
N THR A 201 7.47 -10.56 -14.07
CA THR A 201 8.48 -11.43 -14.72
C THR A 201 7.95 -12.84 -14.92
N ARG A 202 7.34 -13.45 -13.89
CA ARG A 202 6.75 -14.79 -14.00
C ARG A 202 5.58 -14.81 -14.98
N PHE A 203 4.70 -13.81 -14.91
CA PHE A 203 3.58 -13.68 -15.82
C PHE A 203 4.03 -13.61 -17.28
N ALA A 204 5.06 -12.81 -17.59
CA ALA A 204 5.58 -12.71 -18.94
C ALA A 204 6.24 -14.03 -19.42
N ALA A 205 6.94 -14.74 -18.54
CA ALA A 205 7.57 -16.02 -18.83
C ALA A 205 6.53 -17.15 -19.08
N ASP A 206 5.43 -17.15 -18.32
CA ASP A 206 4.41 -18.19 -18.39
C ASP A 206 3.40 -17.97 -19.54
N ARG A 207 3.39 -16.77 -20.16
CA ARG A 207 2.38 -16.34 -21.13
C ARG A 207 2.26 -17.29 -22.33
N ASP A 208 3.37 -17.76 -22.87
CA ASP A 208 3.42 -18.60 -24.07
C ASP A 208 4.34 -19.82 -23.89
N PRO A 209 3.88 -21.07 -24.17
CA PRO A 209 2.51 -21.50 -24.53
C PRO A 209 1.62 -21.84 -23.31
N ALA A 210 2.18 -21.92 -22.09
CA ALA A 210 1.50 -22.53 -20.95
C ALA A 210 0.19 -21.84 -20.55
N LEU A 211 0.16 -20.50 -20.49
CA LEU A 211 -1.07 -19.77 -20.16
C LEU A 211 -2.09 -19.80 -21.31
N GLY A 212 -1.61 -19.74 -22.56
CA GLY A 212 -2.44 -19.86 -23.75
C GLY A 212 -3.20 -21.19 -23.80
N GLU A 213 -2.55 -22.30 -23.50
CA GLU A 213 -3.18 -23.63 -23.45
C GLU A 213 -4.22 -23.74 -22.33
N LEU A 214 -3.89 -23.26 -21.13
CA LEU A 214 -4.81 -23.28 -19.98
C LEU A 214 -6.06 -22.41 -20.22
N LEU A 215 -5.90 -21.27 -20.89
CA LEU A 215 -7.01 -20.37 -21.20
C LEU A 215 -7.80 -20.82 -22.44
N ALA A 216 -7.15 -21.46 -23.41
CA ALA A 216 -7.81 -22.03 -24.58
C ALA A 216 -8.82 -23.12 -24.20
N VAL A 217 -8.50 -23.94 -23.20
CA VAL A 217 -9.41 -24.95 -22.63
C VAL A 217 -10.69 -24.33 -22.07
N THR A 218 -10.65 -23.06 -21.64
CA THR A 218 -11.80 -22.39 -21.01
C THR A 218 -12.49 -21.35 -21.89
N SER A 219 -11.82 -20.81 -22.92
CA SER A 219 -12.31 -19.65 -23.67
C SER A 219 -12.07 -19.63 -25.19
N GLY A 220 -11.46 -20.68 -25.78
CA GLY A 220 -11.01 -20.68 -27.18
C GLY A 220 -9.66 -19.94 -27.37
N PRO A 221 -9.10 -19.85 -28.58
CA PRO A 221 -7.79 -19.22 -28.80
C PRO A 221 -7.88 -17.72 -28.48
N ALA A 222 -7.51 -17.36 -27.26
CA ALA A 222 -7.51 -16.00 -26.76
C ALA A 222 -6.13 -15.70 -26.17
N THR A 223 -5.54 -14.59 -26.59
CA THR A 223 -4.34 -14.05 -25.95
C THR A 223 -4.73 -13.56 -24.55
N ALA A 224 -4.05 -14.06 -23.52
CA ALA A 224 -4.23 -13.58 -22.17
C ALA A 224 -3.71 -12.15 -22.07
N THR A 225 -4.53 -11.21 -21.57
CA THR A 225 -4.10 -9.84 -21.31
C THR A 225 -4.49 -9.45 -19.88
N VAL A 226 -3.55 -8.87 -19.14
CA VAL A 226 -3.81 -8.29 -17.81
C VAL A 226 -4.36 -6.88 -17.99
N THR A 227 -5.63 -6.68 -17.66
CA THR A 227 -6.27 -5.34 -17.71
C THR A 227 -6.47 -4.72 -16.33
N ALA A 228 -6.40 -5.53 -15.27
CA ALA A 228 -6.55 -5.07 -13.90
C ALA A 228 -5.96 -6.09 -12.92
N VAL A 229 -5.12 -5.63 -12.00
CA VAL A 229 -4.60 -6.45 -10.91
C VAL A 229 -5.12 -5.90 -9.59
N ARG A 230 -5.82 -6.74 -8.83
CA ARG A 230 -6.24 -6.38 -7.47
C ARG A 230 -5.49 -7.24 -6.47
N TRP A 231 -4.53 -6.63 -5.79
CA TRP A 231 -3.86 -7.26 -4.68
C TRP A 231 -4.76 -7.20 -3.44
N ARG A 232 -5.00 -8.34 -2.82
CA ARG A 232 -5.59 -8.36 -1.47
C ARG A 232 -4.45 -8.40 -0.48
N SER A 233 -4.51 -7.51 0.51
CA SER A 233 -3.65 -7.64 1.67
C SER A 233 -4.11 -8.83 2.49
N CYS A 234 -3.20 -9.78 2.72
CA CYS A 234 -3.40 -10.85 3.69
C CYS A 234 -3.47 -10.22 5.08
N ALA A 235 -4.67 -10.17 5.65
CA ALA A 235 -4.85 -9.82 7.05
C ALA A 235 -4.51 -11.07 7.88
N ALA A 236 -3.41 -11.00 8.63
CA ALA A 236 -2.88 -11.99 9.56
C ALA A 236 -2.02 -13.14 8.99
N PRO A 237 -0.91 -13.50 9.69
CA PRO A 237 -0.13 -14.70 9.44
C PRO A 237 -0.77 -15.89 10.17
N THR A 238 -1.98 -16.29 9.76
CA THR A 238 -2.56 -17.57 10.20
C THR A 238 -2.78 -18.44 8.98
N GLU A 239 -1.77 -19.25 8.70
CA GLU A 239 -1.77 -20.53 7.95
C GLU A 239 -2.29 -20.61 6.51
N THR A 240 -2.88 -19.57 5.93
CA THR A 240 -3.34 -19.62 4.54
C THR A 240 -2.34 -18.97 3.59
N PRO A 241 -1.86 -19.65 2.53
CA PRO A 241 -1.03 -19.03 1.51
C PRO A 241 -1.76 -17.83 0.89
N CYS A 242 -1.06 -16.71 0.71
CA CYS A 242 -1.60 -15.53 0.05
C CYS A 242 -2.04 -15.89 -1.36
N THR A 243 -3.35 -16.08 -1.55
CA THR A 243 -3.94 -16.27 -2.87
C THR A 243 -4.17 -14.89 -3.50
N SER A 244 -3.23 -14.48 -4.35
CA SER A 244 -3.43 -13.38 -5.29
C SER A 244 -4.54 -13.79 -6.26
N ARG A 245 -5.75 -13.23 -6.09
CA ARG A 245 -6.83 -13.42 -7.05
C ARG A 245 -6.65 -12.41 -8.19
N VAL A 246 -5.91 -12.80 -9.23
CA VAL A 246 -5.86 -12.08 -10.50
C VAL A 246 -7.22 -12.24 -11.18
N ARG A 247 -7.87 -11.12 -11.53
CA ARG A 247 -9.13 -11.14 -12.26
C ARG A 247 -8.84 -10.90 -13.73
N TRP A 248 -8.77 -11.97 -14.51
CA TRP A 248 -8.64 -11.89 -15.96
C TRP A 248 -9.92 -11.35 -16.57
N ARG A 249 -9.80 -10.36 -17.46
CA ARG A 249 -10.86 -10.03 -18.43
C ARG A 249 -10.35 -10.49 -19.78
N SER A 250 -10.96 -11.54 -20.34
CA SER A 250 -10.71 -11.93 -21.72
C SER A 250 -11.23 -10.82 -22.64
N ILE A 251 -10.34 -10.14 -23.36
CA ILE A 251 -10.72 -9.33 -24.52
C ILE A 251 -10.58 -10.25 -25.74
N GLY A 252 -11.53 -11.16 -25.89
CA GLY A 252 -11.68 -11.95 -27.12
C GLY A 252 -12.55 -11.18 -28.13
N PRO A 253 -12.35 -11.35 -29.45
CA PRO A 253 -13.22 -10.74 -30.44
C PRO A 253 -14.65 -11.22 -30.21
N CYS A 254 -15.55 -10.26 -30.03
CA CYS A 254 -16.97 -10.52 -29.86
C CYS A 254 -17.49 -11.25 -31.11
N ARG A 255 -17.99 -12.48 -30.97
CA ARG A 255 -18.54 -13.31 -32.07
C ARG A 255 -19.72 -12.66 -32.83
N ARG A 256 -20.17 -11.46 -32.44
CA ARG A 256 -21.23 -10.69 -33.12
C ARG A 256 -20.75 -9.81 -34.28
N CYS A 257 -19.45 -9.69 -34.53
CA CYS A 257 -18.92 -8.75 -35.52
C CYS A 257 -18.29 -9.38 -36.78
N TRP A 258 -18.52 -10.68 -37.06
CA TRP A 258 -18.10 -11.27 -38.34
C TRP A 258 -19.29 -11.38 -39.31
N PRO A 259 -19.21 -10.77 -40.51
CA PRO A 259 -20.14 -11.10 -41.59
C PRO A 259 -19.80 -12.50 -42.13
N ARG A 260 -20.84 -13.24 -42.53
CA ARG A 260 -20.73 -14.55 -43.18
C ARG A 260 -20.15 -14.44 -44.58
#